data_AF-A0A936AQ84-F1
#
_entry.id   AF-A0A936AQ84-F1
#
_cell.length_a   1.000
_cell.length_b   1.000
_cell.length_c   1.000
_cell.angle_alpha   90.00
_cell.angle_beta   90.00
_cell.angle_gamma   90.00
#
_symmetry.space_group_name_H-M   'P 1'
#
loop_
_entity.id
_entity.type
_entity.pdbx_description
1 polymer ?
#
loop_
_entity_poly.entity_id
_entity_poly.type
_entity_poly.pdbx_seq_one_letter_code
_entity_poly.pdbx_strand_id
1 'polypeptide(L)'
;MTELVRYHQTGVASGWIEVDGIRSEITSEHWVSTRDHSWGVRYGVGRSPGALEPANDGSGEGYEFFWSPSYLERADGSHYALFLNFSRVTSGQSQTRTVMSAVEHPDGRVERIADIVPDLDYDPANRRLRGGQLDCTMADGSVRVITLEAMSETGFHLGAGLYFGFEGNYHGDWRGKRHADGERIDDCTTFENTRRLHQIRDTVIRIHDPVGGGSGWGNWQPIIIGDHRRSGLKAADSFW
;
A
#
# COMPACT_ATOMS: atom_id res chain seq x y z
N MET A 1 -7.93 5.97 19.37
CA MET A 1 -7.64 7.37 18.98
C MET A 1 -6.37 7.33 18.16
N THR A 2 -6.45 7.71 16.90
CA THR A 2 -5.29 7.76 16.00
C THR A 2 -4.98 9.24 15.78
N GLU A 3 -3.76 9.66 16.12
CA GLU A 3 -3.22 10.93 15.68
C GLU A 3 -2.13 10.60 14.67
N LEU A 4 -2.41 10.81 13.39
CA LEU A 4 -1.51 10.47 12.30
C LEU A 4 -1.37 11.68 11.39
N VAL A 5 -0.15 12.16 11.26
CA VAL A 5 0.21 13.11 10.21
C VAL A 5 1.09 12.37 9.21
N ARG A 6 0.86 12.64 7.93
CA ARG A 6 1.66 12.10 6.85
C ARG A 6 1.85 13.11 5.75
N TYR A 7 2.95 12.99 5.04
CA TYR A 7 3.09 13.54 3.70
C TYR A 7 3.71 12.49 2.79
N HIS A 8 3.32 12.54 1.53
CA HIS A 8 3.93 11.80 0.46
C HIS A 8 4.44 12.79 -0.59
N GLN A 9 5.50 12.41 -1.28
CA GLN A 9 6.01 13.11 -2.45
C GLN A 9 6.29 12.09 -3.52
N THR A 10 5.72 12.33 -4.70
CA THR A 10 5.92 11.49 -5.88
C THR A 10 6.74 12.27 -6.89
N GLY A 11 7.68 11.61 -7.54
CA GLY A 11 8.53 12.23 -8.54
C GLY A 11 9.43 11.21 -9.22
N VAL A 12 10.60 11.67 -9.66
CA VAL A 12 11.63 10.87 -10.31
C VAL A 12 12.94 10.97 -9.54
N ALA A 13 13.81 9.97 -9.68
CA ALA A 13 15.11 9.93 -9.00
C ALA A 13 16.27 10.07 -9.99
N SER A 14 17.40 10.56 -9.49
CA SER A 14 18.68 10.48 -10.17
C SER A 14 19.79 10.09 -9.19
N GLY A 15 20.83 9.42 -9.68
CA GLY A 15 21.94 8.95 -8.86
C GLY A 15 22.46 7.59 -9.33
N TRP A 16 22.78 6.72 -8.37
CA TRP A 16 23.25 5.37 -8.66
C TRP A 16 22.99 4.47 -7.46
N ILE A 17 22.88 3.17 -7.73
CA ILE A 17 22.82 2.12 -6.72
C ILE A 17 23.90 1.07 -7.06
N GLU A 18 24.57 0.55 -6.04
CA GLU A 18 25.53 -0.55 -6.22
C GLU A 18 25.09 -1.74 -5.37
N VAL A 19 24.89 -2.88 -6.03
CA VAL A 19 24.49 -4.14 -5.39
C VAL A 19 25.47 -5.21 -5.85
N ASP A 20 26.10 -5.91 -4.91
CA ASP A 20 27.09 -6.96 -5.18
C ASP A 20 28.20 -6.53 -6.17
N GLY A 21 28.65 -5.27 -6.06
CA GLY A 21 29.69 -4.68 -6.92
C GLY A 21 29.21 -4.28 -8.32
N ILE A 22 27.93 -4.45 -8.65
CA ILE A 22 27.32 -3.99 -9.90
C ILE A 22 26.68 -2.62 -9.64
N ARG A 23 27.22 -1.59 -10.30
CA ARG A 23 26.69 -0.23 -10.22
C ARG A 23 25.70 0.05 -11.35
N SER A 24 24.49 0.41 -10.99
CA SER A 24 23.41 0.83 -11.90
C SER A 24 23.17 2.33 -11.76
N GLU A 25 23.12 3.03 -12.89
CA GLU A 25 22.74 4.44 -12.92
C GLU A 25 21.22 4.59 -12.73
N ILE A 26 20.83 5.59 -11.93
CA ILE A 26 19.44 5.99 -11.73
C ILE A 26 19.27 7.31 -12.48
N THR A 27 18.36 7.33 -13.45
CA THR A 27 18.05 8.53 -14.23
C THR A 27 16.57 8.87 -14.14
N SER A 28 16.24 10.15 -14.30
CA SER A 28 14.88 10.66 -14.20
C SER A 28 13.92 10.07 -15.23
N GLU A 29 14.45 9.57 -16.35
CA GLU A 29 13.70 9.03 -17.47
C GLU A 29 13.29 7.56 -17.24
N HIS A 30 13.97 6.87 -16.32
CA HIS A 30 13.79 5.43 -16.12
C HIS A 30 13.39 5.05 -14.69
N TRP A 31 13.41 6.01 -13.76
CA TRP A 31 13.15 5.76 -12.35
C TRP A 31 12.12 6.72 -11.77
N VAL A 32 11.08 6.16 -11.19
CA VAL A 32 10.15 6.88 -10.32
C VAL A 32 10.63 6.82 -8.87
N SER A 33 10.21 7.80 -8.07
CA SER A 33 10.49 7.86 -6.65
C SER A 33 9.23 8.25 -5.89
N THR A 34 9.03 7.61 -4.75
CA THR A 34 8.02 8.01 -3.78
C THR A 34 8.71 8.17 -2.42
N ARG A 35 8.38 9.25 -1.72
CA ARG A 35 8.85 9.51 -0.36
C ARG A 35 7.64 9.65 0.53
N ASP A 36 7.44 8.70 1.42
CA ASP A 36 6.47 8.81 2.51
C ASP A 36 7.18 9.20 3.80
N HIS A 37 6.51 10.01 4.60
CA HIS A 37 6.87 10.21 5.99
C HIS A 37 5.60 10.34 6.81
N SER A 38 5.50 9.53 7.85
CA SER A 38 4.38 9.55 8.77
C SER A 38 4.87 9.53 10.22
N TRP A 39 4.14 10.21 11.09
CA TRP A 39 4.42 10.24 12.53
C TRP A 39 3.13 10.43 13.33
N GLY A 40 3.23 10.17 14.63
CA GLY A 40 2.12 10.25 15.57
C GLY A 40 1.84 8.92 16.25
N VAL A 41 0.68 8.83 16.93
CA VAL A 41 0.23 7.63 17.65
C VAL A 41 -0.82 6.92 16.83
N ARG A 42 -0.49 5.73 16.31
CA ARG A 42 -1.38 4.94 15.44
C ARG A 42 -1.28 3.45 15.74
N TYR A 43 -2.28 2.70 15.29
CA TYR A 43 -2.29 1.25 15.43
C TYR A 43 -1.19 0.59 14.58
N GLY A 44 -0.68 -0.54 15.04
CA GLY A 44 0.25 -1.37 14.27
C GLY A 44 1.68 -0.82 14.10
N VAL A 45 2.03 0.32 14.71
CA VAL A 45 3.39 0.86 14.70
C VAL A 45 3.77 1.27 16.12
N GLY A 46 4.90 0.79 16.61
CA GLY A 46 5.25 0.86 18.03
C GLY A 46 4.49 -0.18 18.87
N ARG A 47 4.85 -0.28 20.14
CA ARG A 47 4.17 -1.19 21.07
C ARG A 47 2.74 -0.73 21.33
N SER A 48 1.81 -1.69 21.28
CA SER A 48 0.44 -1.49 21.74
C SER A 48 0.43 -1.00 23.21
N PRO A 49 -0.32 0.05 23.53
CA PRO A 49 -0.48 0.47 24.93
C PRO A 49 -1.12 -0.65 25.74
N GLY A 50 -0.44 -1.13 26.79
CA GLY A 50 -0.84 -2.34 27.52
C GLY A 50 -2.15 -2.26 28.32
N ALA A 51 -2.74 -1.07 28.44
CA ALA A 51 -3.99 -0.84 29.17
C ALA A 51 -5.23 -0.69 28.25
N LEU A 52 -5.05 -0.82 26.93
CA LEU A 52 -6.15 -0.80 25.98
C LEU A 52 -6.65 -2.21 25.70
N GLU A 53 -7.92 -2.31 25.30
CA GLU A 53 -8.45 -3.54 24.71
C GLU A 53 -7.55 -3.95 23.53
N PRO A 54 -7.16 -5.24 23.43
CA PRO A 54 -6.43 -5.74 22.27
C PRO A 54 -7.16 -5.36 20.98
N ALA A 55 -6.41 -4.89 19.98
CA ALA A 55 -7.00 -4.67 18.67
C ALA A 55 -7.60 -5.99 18.15
N ASN A 56 -8.78 -5.92 17.53
CA ASN A 56 -9.41 -7.07 16.90
C ASN A 56 -8.42 -7.70 15.91
N ASP A 57 -8.22 -9.02 15.99
CA ASP A 57 -7.34 -9.80 15.11
C ASP A 57 -7.92 -9.99 13.69
N GLY A 58 -8.96 -9.21 13.36
CA GLY A 58 -9.68 -9.30 12.09
C GLY A 58 -10.60 -10.52 12.00
N SER A 59 -10.78 -11.28 13.08
CA SER A 59 -11.72 -12.40 13.08
C SER A 59 -13.18 -11.88 13.12
N GLY A 60 -13.94 -12.23 12.07
CA GLY A 60 -15.38 -11.95 11.98
C GLY A 60 -15.79 -10.63 11.31
N GLU A 61 -14.84 -9.77 10.94
CA GLU A 61 -15.10 -8.49 10.26
C GLU A 61 -14.37 -8.42 8.90
N GLY A 62 -14.91 -7.67 7.95
CA GLY A 62 -14.27 -7.42 6.66
C GLY A 62 -13.43 -6.16 6.73
N TYR A 63 -12.18 -6.22 6.25
CA TYR A 63 -11.34 -5.04 6.11
C TYR A 63 -10.66 -5.02 4.75
N GLU A 64 -10.64 -3.86 4.11
CA GLU A 64 -9.89 -3.65 2.87
C GLU A 64 -9.19 -2.31 2.96
N PHE A 65 -7.91 -2.29 2.62
CA PHE A 65 -7.10 -1.09 2.65
C PHE A 65 -6.12 -1.10 1.49
N PHE A 66 -5.86 0.09 0.95
CA PHE A 66 -4.68 0.30 0.15
C PHE A 66 -4.12 1.70 0.32
N TRP A 67 -2.81 1.79 0.13
CA TRP A 67 -2.08 3.03 0.00
C TRP A 67 -1.18 2.96 -1.23
N SER A 68 -1.28 3.95 -2.12
CA SER A 68 -0.52 3.99 -3.36
C SER A 68 -0.25 5.41 -3.86
N PRO A 69 0.95 5.95 -3.63
CA PRO A 69 1.49 7.03 -4.44
C PRO A 69 1.97 6.47 -5.78
N SER A 70 1.58 7.12 -6.86
CA SER A 70 1.91 6.70 -8.22
C SER A 70 2.27 7.89 -9.09
N TYR A 71 3.34 7.77 -9.88
CA TYR A 71 3.76 8.76 -10.88
C TYR A 71 3.19 8.36 -12.24
N LEU A 72 2.56 9.31 -12.95
CA LEU A 72 1.97 9.09 -14.27
C LEU A 72 2.47 10.15 -15.24
N GLU A 73 2.78 9.69 -16.46
CA GLU A 73 3.20 10.52 -17.58
C GLU A 73 2.23 10.36 -18.75
N ARG A 74 1.92 11.48 -19.42
CA ARG A 74 1.11 11.53 -20.63
C ARG A 74 1.99 11.41 -21.86
N ALA A 75 1.38 11.15 -23.02
CA ALA A 75 2.09 11.05 -24.29
C ALA A 75 2.87 12.33 -24.70
N ASP A 76 2.49 13.50 -24.19
CA ASP A 76 3.18 14.77 -24.43
C ASP A 76 4.34 15.06 -23.44
N GLY A 77 4.65 14.12 -22.54
CA GLY A 77 5.68 14.25 -21.51
C GLY A 77 5.24 15.04 -20.27
N SER A 78 4.01 15.58 -20.24
CA SER A 78 3.46 16.16 -19.02
C SER A 78 3.14 15.06 -18.01
N HIS A 79 3.32 15.35 -16.72
CA HIS A 79 3.17 14.36 -15.66
C HIS A 79 2.30 14.88 -14.52
N TYR A 80 1.86 13.94 -13.69
CA TYR A 80 1.09 14.17 -12.48
C TYR A 80 1.24 12.96 -11.56
N ALA A 81 0.78 13.09 -10.32
CA ALA A 81 0.73 11.98 -9.39
C ALA A 81 -0.72 11.59 -9.09
N LEU A 82 -0.93 10.30 -8.86
CA LEU A 82 -2.12 9.79 -8.18
C LEU A 82 -1.72 9.42 -6.76
N PHE A 83 -2.43 9.97 -5.79
CA PHE A 83 -2.39 9.49 -4.42
C PHE A 83 -3.69 8.76 -4.12
N LEU A 84 -3.58 7.46 -3.86
CA LEU A 84 -4.70 6.59 -3.55
C LEU A 84 -4.55 6.10 -2.11
N ASN A 85 -5.45 6.52 -1.24
CA ASN A 85 -5.58 5.96 0.11
C ASN A 85 -7.05 5.67 0.39
N PHE A 86 -7.31 4.40 0.68
CA PHE A 86 -8.65 3.87 0.89
C PHE A 86 -8.64 2.91 2.06
N SER A 87 -9.69 2.96 2.86
CA SER A 87 -10.00 1.88 3.79
C SER A 87 -11.50 1.64 3.87
N ARG A 88 -11.89 0.37 3.97
CA ARG A 88 -13.28 -0.06 4.14
C ARG A 88 -13.34 -1.09 5.26
N VAL A 89 -14.08 -0.77 6.31
CA VAL A 89 -14.37 -1.68 7.43
C VAL A 89 -15.82 -2.12 7.31
N THR A 90 -16.08 -3.42 7.41
CA THR A 90 -17.43 -4.01 7.40
C THR A 90 -17.61 -4.84 8.66
N SER A 91 -18.60 -4.47 9.47
CA SER A 91 -18.95 -5.17 10.72
C SER A 91 -20.46 -5.41 10.75
N GLY A 92 -20.87 -6.67 10.72
CA GLY A 92 -22.26 -7.07 10.56
C GLY A 92 -22.91 -6.46 9.31
N GLN A 93 -23.94 -5.64 9.50
CA GLN A 93 -24.62 -4.91 8.42
C GLN A 93 -24.07 -3.50 8.17
N SER A 94 -23.11 -3.05 8.98
CA SER A 94 -22.54 -1.71 8.88
C SER A 94 -21.26 -1.72 8.05
N GLN A 95 -21.08 -0.67 7.26
CA GLN A 95 -19.86 -0.44 6.51
C GLN A 95 -19.43 1.01 6.65
N THR A 96 -18.13 1.23 6.89
CA THR A 96 -17.51 2.55 6.88
C THR A 96 -16.41 2.57 5.83
N ARG A 97 -16.38 3.63 5.03
CA ARG A 97 -15.32 3.89 4.05
C ARG A 97 -14.60 5.19 4.40
N THR A 98 -13.31 5.22 4.15
CA THR A 98 -12.49 6.42 4.26
C THR A 98 -11.66 6.52 3.00
N VAL A 99 -11.71 7.69 2.36
CA VAL A 99 -10.99 7.98 1.13
C VAL A 99 -10.20 9.27 1.34
N MET A 100 -8.88 9.15 1.20
CA MET A 100 -7.94 10.28 1.23
C MET A 100 -7.13 10.24 -0.05
N SER A 101 -7.79 10.55 -1.17
CA SER A 101 -7.22 10.33 -2.50
C SER A 101 -7.33 11.58 -3.37
N ALA A 102 -6.37 11.75 -4.28
CA ALA A 102 -6.34 12.89 -5.18
C ALA A 102 -5.45 12.65 -6.42
N VAL A 103 -5.72 13.45 -7.44
CA VAL A 103 -4.82 13.73 -8.55
C VAL A 103 -4.02 14.98 -8.18
N GLU A 104 -2.71 14.90 -8.22
CA GLU A 104 -1.80 15.95 -7.78
C GLU A 104 -0.94 16.41 -8.95
N HIS A 105 -0.92 17.72 -9.21
CA HIS A 105 -0.24 18.30 -10.36
C HIS A 105 1.01 19.07 -9.96
N PRO A 106 2.02 19.19 -10.84
CA PRO A 106 3.27 19.91 -10.54
C PRO A 106 3.09 21.39 -10.19
N ASP A 107 1.99 22.01 -10.62
CA ASP A 107 1.62 23.39 -10.30
C ASP A 107 0.97 23.57 -8.91
N GLY A 108 0.84 22.47 -8.15
CA GLY A 108 0.22 22.45 -6.82
C GLY A 108 -1.30 22.28 -6.84
N ARG A 109 -1.94 22.17 -8.02
CA ARG A 109 -3.36 21.86 -8.12
C ARG A 109 -3.62 20.44 -7.65
N VAL A 110 -4.73 20.27 -6.91
CA VAL A 110 -5.17 18.98 -6.37
C VAL A 110 -6.63 18.76 -6.75
N GLU A 111 -6.92 17.67 -7.47
CA GLU A 111 -8.28 17.23 -7.77
C GLU A 111 -8.65 16.08 -6.85
N ARG A 112 -9.62 16.30 -5.95
CA ARG A 112 -9.97 15.32 -4.93
C ARG A 112 -10.79 14.17 -5.51
N ILE A 113 -10.46 12.97 -5.07
CA ILE A 113 -11.26 11.75 -5.28
C ILE A 113 -12.09 11.55 -4.01
N ALA A 114 -13.42 11.64 -4.15
CA ALA A 114 -14.38 11.62 -3.05
C ALA A 114 -14.76 10.21 -2.61
N ASP A 115 -14.81 9.25 -3.54
CA ASP A 115 -15.05 7.84 -3.23
C ASP A 115 -14.28 6.93 -4.19
N ILE A 116 -14.04 5.69 -3.78
CA ILE A 116 -13.43 4.65 -4.60
C ILE A 116 -14.23 3.36 -4.44
N VAL A 117 -14.58 2.73 -5.57
CA VAL A 117 -15.09 1.37 -5.60
C VAL A 117 -14.00 0.47 -6.20
N PRO A 118 -13.31 -0.33 -5.37
CA PRO A 118 -12.29 -1.26 -5.87
C PRO A 118 -12.92 -2.52 -6.44
N ASP A 119 -12.41 -2.94 -7.59
CA ASP A 119 -12.58 -4.27 -8.19
C ASP A 119 -11.18 -4.85 -8.44
N LEU A 120 -10.59 -5.36 -7.36
CA LEU A 120 -9.20 -5.81 -7.30
C LEU A 120 -9.13 -7.34 -7.20
N ASP A 121 -8.18 -7.93 -7.92
CA ASP A 121 -7.88 -9.36 -7.87
C ASP A 121 -6.73 -9.64 -6.90
N TYR A 122 -6.92 -10.68 -6.10
CA TYR A 122 -5.96 -11.12 -5.10
C TYR A 122 -5.77 -12.63 -5.20
N ASP A 123 -4.56 -13.08 -4.94
CA ASP A 123 -4.28 -14.49 -4.82
C ASP A 123 -5.06 -15.11 -3.64
N PRO A 124 -5.86 -16.18 -3.87
CA PRO A 124 -6.67 -16.75 -2.81
C PRO A 124 -5.87 -17.48 -1.73
N ALA A 125 -4.65 -17.93 -2.04
CA ALA A 125 -3.79 -18.62 -1.10
C ALA A 125 -3.03 -17.66 -0.20
N ASN A 126 -2.57 -16.51 -0.70
CA ASN A 126 -1.69 -15.61 0.06
C ASN A 126 -2.09 -14.13 0.06
N ARG A 127 -3.27 -13.78 -0.46
CA ARG A 127 -3.82 -12.41 -0.46
C ARG A 127 -2.95 -11.37 -1.17
N ARG A 128 -2.02 -11.78 -2.02
CA ARG A 128 -1.21 -10.85 -2.82
C ARG A 128 -2.06 -10.22 -3.91
N LEU A 129 -1.95 -8.90 -4.04
CA LEU A 129 -2.57 -8.16 -5.14
C LEU A 129 -1.99 -8.65 -6.47
N ARG A 130 -2.87 -8.88 -7.44
CA ARG A 130 -2.49 -9.17 -8.84
C ARG A 130 -2.76 -7.99 -9.77
N GLY A 131 -3.79 -7.20 -9.46
CA GLY A 131 -4.18 -6.03 -10.25
C GLY A 131 -5.66 -5.76 -10.12
N GLY A 132 -6.21 -5.01 -11.07
CA GLY A 132 -7.64 -4.77 -11.19
C GLY A 132 -7.97 -3.35 -11.59
N GLN A 133 -9.16 -2.92 -11.20
CA GLN A 133 -9.72 -1.62 -11.54
C GLN A 133 -10.24 -0.90 -10.30
N LEU A 134 -10.18 0.43 -10.35
CA LEU A 134 -10.82 1.33 -9.41
C LEU A 134 -11.79 2.22 -10.18
N ASP A 135 -13.01 2.32 -9.69
CA ASP A 135 -13.94 3.36 -10.11
C ASP A 135 -13.85 4.50 -9.08
N CYS A 136 -13.20 5.60 -9.46
CA CYS A 136 -12.99 6.75 -8.59
C CYS A 136 -14.03 7.83 -8.87
N THR A 137 -14.86 8.14 -7.88
CA THR A 137 -15.78 9.29 -7.95
C THR A 137 -14.99 10.54 -7.59
N MET A 138 -14.87 11.47 -8.53
CA MET A 138 -14.22 12.76 -8.34
C MET A 138 -15.10 13.71 -7.51
N ALA A 139 -14.52 14.78 -6.95
CA ALA A 139 -15.26 15.75 -6.14
C ALA A 139 -16.37 16.50 -6.91
N ASP A 140 -16.29 16.59 -8.23
CA ASP A 140 -17.33 17.15 -9.08
C ASP A 140 -18.44 16.14 -9.44
N GLY A 141 -18.33 14.90 -8.97
CA GLY A 141 -19.28 13.81 -9.22
C GLY A 141 -19.00 13.02 -10.50
N SER A 142 -17.99 13.37 -11.29
CA SER A 142 -17.55 12.56 -12.43
C SER A 142 -16.91 11.24 -11.96
N VAL A 143 -16.92 10.22 -12.83
CA VAL A 143 -16.26 8.94 -12.56
C VAL A 143 -14.99 8.83 -13.40
N ARG A 144 -13.89 8.51 -12.72
CA ARG A 144 -12.57 8.28 -13.30
C ARG A 144 -12.16 6.83 -13.05
N VAL A 145 -12.09 6.05 -14.13
CA VAL A 145 -11.65 4.66 -14.06
C VAL A 145 -10.13 4.62 -14.08
N ILE A 146 -9.52 3.87 -13.17
CA ILE A 146 -8.08 3.64 -13.08
C ILE A 146 -7.84 2.13 -13.09
N THR A 147 -6.90 1.65 -13.90
CA THR A 147 -6.53 0.23 -13.94
C THR A 147 -5.10 0.04 -13.48
N LEU A 148 -4.81 -1.10 -12.87
CA LEU A 148 -3.47 -1.43 -12.39
C LEU A 148 -3.15 -2.92 -12.50
N GLU A 149 -1.86 -3.23 -12.68
CA GLU A 149 -1.32 -4.59 -12.67
C GLU A 149 -0.10 -4.65 -11.75
N ALA A 150 0.01 -5.71 -10.94
CA ALA A 150 1.21 -5.98 -10.17
C ALA A 150 2.31 -6.46 -11.13
N MET A 151 3.48 -5.83 -11.05
CA MET A 151 4.54 -6.01 -12.04
C MET A 151 5.43 -7.20 -11.75
N SER A 152 5.56 -7.57 -10.48
CA SER A 152 6.30 -8.76 -10.08
C SER A 152 6.00 -9.18 -8.64
N GLU A 153 6.43 -10.39 -8.33
CA GLU A 153 6.51 -10.92 -6.96
C GLU A 153 7.63 -10.27 -6.12
N THR A 154 8.41 -9.33 -6.68
CA THR A 154 9.42 -8.54 -5.95
C THR A 154 8.80 -7.36 -5.20
N GLY A 155 9.10 -7.27 -3.90
CA GLY A 155 8.63 -6.20 -3.04
C GLY A 155 9.15 -6.36 -1.62
N PHE A 156 9.05 -5.30 -0.81
CA PHE A 156 9.52 -5.29 0.57
C PHE A 156 8.36 -5.61 1.50
N HIS A 157 8.48 -6.68 2.28
CA HIS A 157 7.49 -7.00 3.31
C HIS A 157 7.69 -6.08 4.52
N LEU A 158 6.65 -5.34 4.89
CA LEU A 158 6.77 -4.38 5.99
C LEU A 158 6.83 -5.10 7.35
N GLY A 159 6.29 -6.31 7.48
CA GLY A 159 6.40 -7.10 8.70
C GLY A 159 7.85 -7.36 9.13
N ALA A 160 8.73 -7.72 8.19
CA ALA A 160 10.18 -7.82 8.42
C ALA A 160 10.80 -6.48 8.93
N GLY A 161 10.24 -5.35 8.50
CA GLY A 161 10.53 -4.01 9.03
C GLY A 161 9.89 -3.67 10.39
N LEU A 162 9.36 -4.68 11.10
CA LEU A 162 8.66 -4.61 12.38
C LEU A 162 7.32 -3.85 12.36
N TYR A 163 6.76 -3.61 11.17
CA TYR A 163 5.40 -3.08 11.03
C TYR A 163 4.38 -4.14 11.45
N PHE A 164 3.37 -3.73 12.22
CA PHE A 164 2.41 -4.59 12.91
C PHE A 164 3.03 -5.59 13.91
N GLY A 165 4.32 -5.44 14.18
CA GLY A 165 5.10 -6.30 15.06
C GLY A 165 5.58 -7.57 14.35
N PHE A 166 6.78 -8.03 14.69
CA PHE A 166 7.37 -9.23 14.11
C PHE A 166 8.30 -9.88 15.13
N GLU A 167 8.11 -11.18 15.36
CA GLU A 167 8.88 -11.97 16.34
C GLU A 167 8.98 -11.30 17.73
N GLY A 168 7.87 -10.72 18.19
CA GLY A 168 7.74 -10.06 19.49
C GLY A 168 8.34 -8.65 19.59
N ASN A 169 8.83 -8.09 18.49
CA ASN A 169 9.38 -6.73 18.44
C ASN A 169 8.50 -5.81 17.59
N TYR A 170 8.53 -4.51 17.87
CA TYR A 170 7.79 -3.50 17.11
C TYR A 170 8.71 -2.43 16.54
N HIS A 171 8.28 -1.83 15.43
CA HIS A 171 8.95 -0.67 14.87
C HIS A 171 9.08 0.44 15.92
N GLY A 172 10.30 0.94 16.15
CA GLY A 172 10.59 1.97 17.15
C GLY A 172 10.93 1.43 18.55
N ASP A 173 10.95 0.11 18.77
CA ASP A 173 11.40 -0.47 20.04
C ASP A 173 12.85 -0.08 20.37
N TRP A 174 13.10 0.27 21.63
CA TRP A 174 14.47 0.39 22.12
C TRP A 174 15.10 -1.00 22.26
N ARG A 175 16.07 -1.31 21.38
CA ARG A 175 16.79 -2.60 21.35
C ARG A 175 18.26 -2.46 21.80
N GLY A 176 18.60 -1.35 22.45
CA GLY A 176 19.96 -1.00 22.87
C GLY A 176 20.63 0.03 21.97
N LYS A 177 21.78 0.57 22.41
CA LYS A 177 22.47 1.70 21.74
C LYS A 177 22.94 1.39 20.31
N ARG A 178 23.28 0.14 20.03
CA ARG A 178 23.76 -0.34 18.72
C ARG A 178 23.21 -1.74 18.51
N HIS A 179 22.05 -1.81 17.89
CA HIS A 179 21.40 -3.06 17.58
C HIS A 179 21.34 -3.20 16.06
N ALA A 180 21.82 -4.33 15.55
CA ALA A 180 21.71 -4.72 14.16
C ALA A 180 21.05 -6.10 14.13
N ASP A 181 20.06 -6.25 13.27
CA ASP A 181 19.27 -7.45 13.12
C ASP A 181 18.92 -7.63 11.64
N GLY A 182 18.48 -8.83 11.29
CA GLY A 182 17.96 -9.12 9.97
C GLY A 182 17.74 -10.60 9.76
N GLU A 183 16.82 -10.89 8.87
CA GLU A 183 16.46 -12.24 8.48
C GLU A 183 16.56 -12.41 6.97
N ARG A 184 16.68 -13.66 6.56
CA ARG A 184 16.54 -14.08 5.17
C ARG A 184 15.41 -15.08 5.09
N ILE A 185 14.42 -14.76 4.26
CA ILE A 185 13.28 -15.63 3.99
C ILE A 185 13.32 -15.92 2.49
N ASP A 186 13.61 -17.17 2.13
CA ASP A 186 13.87 -17.53 0.73
C ASP A 186 12.60 -17.48 -0.14
N ASP A 187 11.44 -17.83 0.42
CA ASP A 187 10.15 -17.79 -0.28
C ASP A 187 9.06 -17.15 0.59
N CYS A 188 8.78 -15.88 0.33
CA CYS A 188 7.72 -15.15 1.03
C CYS A 188 6.32 -15.43 0.47
N THR A 189 6.16 -16.28 -0.55
CA THR A 189 4.86 -16.53 -1.23
C THR A 189 4.02 -17.61 -0.56
N THR A 190 4.65 -18.43 0.29
CA THR A 190 3.95 -19.47 1.04
C THR A 190 2.93 -18.84 1.99
N PHE A 191 1.83 -19.56 2.23
CA PHE A 191 0.81 -19.09 3.17
C PHE A 191 1.39 -18.83 4.57
N GLU A 192 2.26 -19.74 5.04
CA GLU A 192 2.93 -19.61 6.34
C GLU A 192 3.76 -18.33 6.43
N ASN A 193 4.65 -18.08 5.45
CA ASN A 193 5.51 -16.90 5.47
C ASN A 193 4.73 -15.62 5.23
N THR A 194 3.72 -15.61 4.36
CA THR A 194 2.90 -14.42 4.13
C THR A 194 2.11 -14.06 5.39
N ARG A 195 1.57 -15.05 6.10
CA ARG A 195 0.91 -14.84 7.40
C ARG A 195 1.88 -14.34 8.47
N ARG A 196 3.12 -14.84 8.47
CA ARG A 196 4.17 -14.42 9.41
C ARG A 196 4.67 -13.00 9.13
N LEU A 197 4.69 -12.58 7.87
CA LEU A 197 5.17 -11.28 7.38
C LEU A 197 4.09 -10.20 7.26
N HIS A 198 2.84 -10.56 7.52
CA HIS A 198 1.63 -9.77 7.27
C HIS A 198 1.37 -9.48 5.79
N GLN A 199 0.19 -8.91 5.48
CA GLN A 199 -0.18 -8.60 4.10
C GLN A 199 0.55 -7.38 3.52
N ILE A 200 0.92 -6.38 4.34
CA ILE A 200 1.51 -5.16 3.79
C ILE A 200 2.89 -5.44 3.20
N ARG A 201 2.95 -5.21 1.89
CA ARG A 201 4.16 -5.26 1.09
C ARG A 201 4.16 -4.12 0.10
N ASP A 202 5.33 -3.54 -0.12
CA ASP A 202 5.54 -2.64 -1.25
C ASP A 202 5.41 -3.41 -2.56
N THR A 203 4.29 -3.21 -3.25
CA THR A 203 3.98 -3.89 -4.51
C THR A 203 4.15 -2.91 -5.65
N VAL A 204 5.18 -3.10 -6.47
CA VAL A 204 5.35 -2.29 -7.68
C VAL A 204 4.22 -2.60 -8.64
N ILE A 205 3.44 -1.59 -8.99
CA ILE A 205 2.35 -1.69 -9.95
C ILE A 205 2.64 -0.82 -11.18
N ARG A 206 2.15 -1.26 -12.34
CA ARG A 206 1.90 -0.36 -13.47
C ARG A 206 0.47 0.11 -13.36
N ILE A 207 0.28 1.42 -13.52
CA ILE A 207 -1.01 2.08 -13.40
C ILE A 207 -1.34 2.81 -14.69
N HIS A 208 -2.60 2.79 -15.09
CA HIS A 208 -3.10 3.48 -16.26
C HIS A 208 -4.38 4.23 -15.93
N ASP A 209 -4.44 5.48 -16.40
CA ASP A 209 -5.51 6.42 -16.17
C ASP A 209 -5.99 6.97 -17.51
N PRO A 210 -7.00 6.32 -18.13
CA PRO A 210 -7.50 6.71 -19.45
C PRO A 210 -8.13 8.11 -19.47
N VAL A 211 -8.64 8.61 -18.35
CA VAL A 211 -9.24 9.95 -18.28
C VAL A 211 -8.15 11.03 -18.24
N GLY A 212 -7.08 10.80 -17.49
CA GLY A 212 -5.92 11.68 -17.45
C GLY A 212 -4.98 11.51 -18.65
N GLY A 213 -5.15 10.44 -19.43
CA GLY A 213 -4.27 10.04 -20.53
C GLY A 213 -2.87 9.63 -20.07
N GLY A 214 -2.72 9.22 -18.80
CA GLY A 214 -1.42 8.93 -18.20
C GLY A 214 -1.21 7.45 -17.92
N SER A 215 0.04 7.01 -18.06
CA SER A 215 0.51 5.70 -17.60
C SER A 215 1.74 5.88 -16.73
N GLY A 216 1.97 4.97 -15.79
CA GLY A 216 3.21 4.99 -15.04
C GLY A 216 3.27 3.92 -13.98
N TRP A 217 3.89 4.26 -12.85
CA TRP A 217 4.31 3.29 -11.85
C TRP A 217 3.94 3.78 -10.45
N GLY A 218 3.55 2.84 -9.60
CA GLY A 218 3.19 3.11 -8.22
C GLY A 218 3.73 2.07 -7.26
N ASN A 219 3.80 2.45 -5.99
CA ASN A 219 3.99 1.51 -4.90
C ASN A 219 2.64 1.25 -4.24
N TRP A 220 2.12 0.03 -4.34
CA TRP A 220 0.84 -0.35 -3.76
C TRP A 220 1.02 -1.19 -2.50
N GLN A 221 0.43 -0.74 -1.40
CA GLN A 221 0.43 -1.43 -0.11
C GLN A 221 -0.99 -1.89 0.25
N PRO A 222 -1.37 -3.16 0.00
CA PRO A 222 -2.72 -3.66 0.22
C PRO A 222 -2.89 -4.39 1.58
N ILE A 223 -4.13 -4.40 2.08
CA ILE A 223 -4.64 -5.39 3.03
C ILE A 223 -6.05 -5.80 2.58
N ILE A 224 -6.35 -7.10 2.62
CA ILE A 224 -7.70 -7.62 2.41
C ILE A 224 -8.02 -8.77 3.38
N ILE A 225 -8.97 -8.52 4.29
CA ILE A 225 -9.39 -9.41 5.37
C ILE A 225 -10.84 -9.83 5.16
N GLY A 226 -11.13 -11.09 5.49
CA GLY A 226 -12.47 -11.67 5.49
C GLY A 226 -12.81 -12.45 4.23
N ASP A 227 -14.12 -12.69 4.05
CA ASP A 227 -14.72 -13.36 2.91
C ASP A 227 -14.97 -12.37 1.77
N HIS A 228 -14.39 -12.60 0.60
CA HIS A 228 -14.63 -11.83 -0.62
C HIS A 228 -15.00 -12.79 -1.74
N ARG A 229 -16.30 -13.14 -1.79
CA ARG A 229 -16.82 -14.17 -2.69
C ARG A 229 -16.53 -13.95 -4.17
N ARG A 230 -16.51 -12.68 -4.62
CA ARG A 230 -16.21 -12.35 -6.03
C ARG A 230 -14.79 -12.74 -6.41
N SER A 231 -13.83 -12.51 -5.51
CA SER A 231 -12.40 -12.79 -5.71
C SER A 231 -12.00 -14.17 -5.16
N GLY A 232 -12.96 -15.01 -4.76
CA GLY A 232 -12.71 -16.37 -4.25
C GLY A 232 -12.00 -16.44 -2.90
N LEU A 233 -11.88 -15.32 -2.19
CA LEU A 233 -11.18 -15.23 -0.92
C LEU A 233 -12.06 -15.70 0.25
N LYS A 234 -11.63 -16.69 1.02
CA LYS A 234 -12.43 -17.27 2.11
C LYS A 234 -12.04 -16.71 3.47
N ALA A 235 -12.99 -16.49 4.37
CA ALA A 235 -12.68 -16.04 5.74
C ALA A 235 -11.72 -16.98 6.51
N ALA A 236 -11.78 -18.29 6.26
CA ALA A 236 -10.92 -19.28 6.92
C ALA A 236 -9.42 -19.11 6.60
N ASP A 237 -9.11 -18.55 5.43
CA ASP A 237 -7.74 -18.33 4.95
C ASP A 237 -7.31 -16.86 5.16
N SER A 238 -8.06 -16.10 5.96
CA SER A 238 -7.79 -14.69 6.23
C SER A 238 -6.71 -14.50 7.30
N PHE A 239 -5.94 -13.44 7.16
CA PHE A 239 -4.91 -13.02 8.11
C PHE A 239 -4.69 -11.51 8.01
N TRP A 240 -3.93 -10.92 8.93
CA TRP A 240 -3.52 -9.51 8.89
C TRP A 240 -2.25 -9.32 8.07
#